data_AF-A0A817JND2-F1
#
_entry.id   AF-A0A817JND2-F1
#
_cell.length_a   1.000
_cell.length_b   1.000
_cell.length_c   1.000
_cell.angle_alpha   90.00
_cell.angle_beta   90.00
_cell.angle_gamma   90.00
#
_symmetry.space_group_name_H-M   'P 1'
#
loop_
_entity.id
_entity.type
_entity.pdbx_description
1 polymer ?
#
loop_
_entity_poly.entity_id
_entity_poly.type
_entity_poly.pdbx_seq_one_letter_code
_entity_poly.pdbx_strand_id
1 'polypeptide(L)' 'MVSTEDGRQLTKQIKVDVYMEYSAKTREGIQELFIRATCFALEKRRNRRERP' A
#
# COMPACT_ATOMS: atom_id res chain seq x y z
N MET A 1 -5.30 -3.53 19.02
CA MET A 1 -4.75 -3.96 17.73
C MET A 1 -5.91 -3.92 16.75
N VAL A 2 -5.77 -3.28 15.59
CA VAL A 2 -6.81 -3.29 14.55
C VAL A 2 -6.73 -4.63 13.83
N SER A 3 -7.86 -5.24 13.48
CA SER A 3 -7.84 -6.50 12.74
C SER A 3 -7.48 -6.27 11.27
N THR A 4 -6.91 -7.28 10.62
CA THR A 4 -6.62 -7.20 9.18
C THR A 4 -7.87 -6.92 8.35
N GLU A 5 -9.02 -7.43 8.78
CA GLU A 5 -10.31 -7.19 8.11
C GLU A 5 -10.75 -5.74 8.24
N ASP A 6 -10.65 -5.15 9.44
CA ASP A 6 -10.96 -3.73 9.65
C ASP A 6 -10.04 -2.82 8.82
N GLY A 7 -8.75 -3.16 8.73
CA GLY A 7 -7.78 -2.46 7.88
C GLY A 7 -8.16 -2.51 6.40
N ARG A 8 -8.57 -3.68 5.90
CA ARG A 8 -9.04 -3.85 4.52
C ARG A 8 -10.35 -3.13 4.25
N GLN A 9 -11.27 -3.11 5.21
CA GLN A 9 -12.54 -2.39 5.10
C GLN A 9 -12.29 -0.89 5.02
N LEU A 10 -11.40 -0.35 5.86
CA LEU A 10 -11.01 1.04 5.82
C LEU A 10 -10.43 1.41 4.44
N THR A 11 -9.58 0.57 3.86
CA THR A 11 -9.03 0.77 2.52
C THR A 11 -10.11 0.98 1.46
N LYS A 12 -11.20 0.20 1.52
CA LYS A 12 -12.36 0.38 0.63
C LYS A 12 -13.07 1.71 0.88
N GLN A 13 -13.23 2.12 2.14
CA GLN A 13 -13.92 3.36 2.51
C GLN A 13 -13.17 4.61 2.02
N ILE A 14 -11.85 4.66 2.20
CA ILE A 14 -11.03 5.84 1.83
C ILE A 14 -10.50 5.77 0.39
N LYS A 15 -10.92 4.76 -0.40
CA LYS A 15 -10.54 4.55 -1.81
C LYS A 15 -9.02 4.55 -2.02
N VAL A 16 -8.29 3.91 -1.11
CA VAL A 16 -6.86 3.65 -1.31
C VAL A 16 -6.66 2.26 -1.89
N ASP A 17 -5.55 2.05 -2.58
CA ASP A 17 -5.35 0.85 -3.39
C ASP A 17 -4.95 -0.38 -2.57
N VAL A 18 -4.28 -0.19 -1.42
CA VAL A 18 -3.74 -1.31 -0.64
C VAL A 18 -3.64 -1.01 0.85
N TYR A 19 -3.88 -2.04 1.67
CA TYR A 19 -3.55 -2.10 3.10
C TYR A 19 -2.37 -3.04 3.31
N MET A 20 -1.44 -2.68 4.18
CA MET A 20 -0.30 -3.52 4.56
C MET A 20 -0.02 -3.43 6.06
N GLU A 21 0.18 -4.59 6.68
CA GLU A 21 0.67 -4.72 8.05
C GLU A 21 2.19 -4.91 8.05
N TYR A 22 2.86 -4.29 9.02
CA TYR A 22 4.30 -4.43 9.22
C TYR A 22 4.65 -4.18 10.69
N SER A 23 5.85 -4.60 11.10
CA SER A 23 6.37 -4.36 12.44
C SER A 23 7.79 -3.81 12.37
N ALA A 24 7.94 -2.53 12.72
CA ALA A 24 9.23 -1.88 12.80
C ALA A 24 10.15 -2.54 13.84
N LYS A 25 9.56 -3.08 14.91
CA LYS A 25 10.26 -3.69 16.04
C LYS A 25 10.89 -5.03 15.67
N THR A 26 10.15 -5.89 14.96
CA THR A 26 10.62 -7.23 14.51
C THR A 26 11.22 -7.19 13.12
N ARG A 27 11.15 -6.04 12.43
CA ARG A 27 11.58 -5.82 11.04
C ARG A 27 10.78 -6.60 10.00
N GLU A 28 9.61 -7.10 10.38
CA GLU A 28 8.72 -7.83 9.48
C GLU A 28 7.98 -6.85 8.55
N GLY A 29 7.95 -7.15 7.26
CA GLY A 29 7.18 -6.40 6.26
C GLY A 29 7.73 -5.02 5.88
N ILE A 30 8.79 -4.51 6.52
CA ILE A 30 9.32 -3.16 6.23
C ILE A 30 9.80 -3.06 4.78
N GLN A 31 10.61 -4.00 4.31
CA GLN A 31 11.17 -3.93 2.95
C GLN A 31 10.07 -4.03 1.89
N GLU A 32 9.14 -4.97 2.06
CA GLU A 32 8.00 -5.17 1.16
C GLU A 32 7.11 -3.92 1.09
N LEU A 33 6.87 -3.23 2.22
CA LEU A 33 6.12 -1.97 2.27
C LEU A 33 6.73 -0.92 1.33
N PHE A 34 8.03 -0.70 1.40
CA PHE A 34 8.71 0.32 0.58
C PHE A 34 8.84 -0.09 -0.88
N ILE A 35 9.06 -1.37 -1.17
CA ILE A 35 9.07 -1.88 -2.54
C ILE A 35 7.70 -1.63 -3.19
N ARG A 36 6.60 -2.05 -2.54
CA ARG A 36 5.26 -1.83 -3.09
C ARG A 36 4.90 -0.37 -3.25
N ALA A 37 5.21 0.47 -2.27
CA ALA A 37 4.98 1.91 -2.36
C ALA A 37 5.71 2.52 -3.58
N THR A 38 6.95 2.07 -3.82
CA THR A 38 7.76 2.53 -4.96
C THR A 38 7.18 2.05 -6.29
N CYS A 39 6.86 0.76 -6.41
CA CYS A 39 6.23 0.19 -7.61
C CYS A 39 4.92 0.92 -7.93
N PHE A 40 4.07 1.15 -6.93
CA PHE A 40 2.80 1.85 -7.11
C PHE A 40 3.01 3.30 -7.57
N ALA A 41 3.98 4.01 -7.00
CA ALA A 41 4.30 5.37 -7.42
C ALA A 41 4.80 5.41 -8.88
N LEU A 42 5.60 4.44 -9.31
CA LEU A 42 6.11 4.32 -10.68
C LEU A 42 5.00 3.98 -11.67
N GLU A 43 4.14 3.01 -11.36
CA GLU A 43 2.98 2.65 -12.18
C GLU A 43 2.02 3.83 -12.36
N LYS A 44 1.70 4.53 -11.26
CA LYS A 44 0.85 5.72 -11.30
C LYS A 44 1.47 6.83 -12.16
N ARG A 45 2.79 7.01 -12.11
CA ARG A 45 3.51 7.96 -12.99
C ARG A 45 3.45 7.54 -14.45
N ARG A 46 3.65 6.26 -14.77
CA ARG A 46 3.55 5.73 -16.14
C ARG A 46 2.16 5.94 -16.71
N ASN A 47 1.12 5.51 -15.98
CA ASN A 47 -0.27 5.63 -16.42
C ASN A 47 -0.70 7.10 -16.64
N ARG A 48 -0.08 8.06 -15.93
CA ARG A 48 -0.31 9.49 -16.17
C ARG A 48 0.31 9.98 -17.48
N ARG A 49 1.45 9.42 -17.91
CA ARG A 49 2.10 9.78 -19.18
C ARG A 49 1.42 9.17 -20.41
N GLU A 50 0.78 8.02 -20.23
CA GLU A 50 0.09 7.27 -21.30
C GLU A 50 -1.37 7.72 -21.51
N ARG A 51 -1.91 8.57 -20.63
CA ARG A 51 -3.21 9.22 -20.86
C ARG A 51 -3.04 10.37 -21.86
N PRO A 52 -3.76 10.38 -22.99
CA PRO A 52 -3.68 11.44 -24.00
C PRO A 52 -4.13 12.80 -23.46
#